data_AF-A0A0E9SHC6-F1
#
_entry.id   AF-A0A0E9SHC6-F1
#
_cell.length_a   1.000
_cell.length_b   1.000
_cell.length_c   1.000
_cell.angle_alpha   90.00
_cell.angle_beta   90.00
_cell.angle_gamma   90.00
#
_symmetry.space_group_name_H-M   'P 1'
#
loop_
_entity.id
_entity.type
_entity.pdbx_description
1 polymer ?
#
loop_
_entity_poly.entity_id
_entity_poly.type
_entity_poly.pdbx_seq_one_letter_code
_entity_poly.pdbx_strand_id
1 'polypeptide(L)' 'MVGHKKNTYTLWVTRPEGKNEPATPWHYEMMGYNTLLGSHYDKYLVDYKEFSSHVDPKAFSTA' A
#
# COMPACT_ATOMS: atom_id res chain seq x y z
N MET A 1 -5.41 -6.59 -30.41
CA MET A 1 -5.22 -5.28 -29.74
C MET A 1 -4.88 -5.57 -28.29
N VAL A 2 -3.82 -4.95 -27.78
CA VAL A 2 -3.16 -5.27 -26.50
C VAL A 2 -4.14 -5.05 -25.34
N GLY A 3 -4.67 -6.15 -24.79
CA GLY A 3 -5.45 -6.14 -23.56
C GLY A 3 -4.57 -5.61 -22.43
N HIS A 4 -4.87 -4.39 -22.00
CA HIS A 4 -4.02 -3.58 -21.13
C HIS A 4 -3.61 -4.35 -19.87
N LYS A 5 -2.29 -4.55 -19.70
CA LYS A 5 -1.68 -4.98 -18.44
C LYS A 5 -2.05 -3.95 -17.37
N LYS A 6 -3.11 -4.22 -16.63
CA LYS A 6 -3.69 -3.32 -15.65
C LYS A 6 -3.25 -3.77 -14.27
N ASN A 7 -2.50 -2.91 -13.59
CA ASN A 7 -2.24 -3.09 -12.17
C ASN A 7 -3.35 -2.43 -11.38
N THR A 8 -3.88 -3.13 -10.38
CA THR A 8 -4.93 -2.64 -9.49
C THR A 8 -4.39 -2.55 -8.08
N TYR A 9 -4.66 -1.43 -7.42
CA TYR A 9 -4.22 -1.16 -6.06
C TYR A 9 -5.43 -0.74 -5.24
N THR A 10 -5.64 -1.36 -4.10
CA THR A 10 -6.76 -1.05 -3.20
C THR A 10 -6.23 -0.87 -1.78
N LEU A 11 -6.59 0.25 -1.14
CA LEU A 11 -6.24 0.56 0.23
C LEU A 11 -7.53 0.76 1.02
N TRP A 12 -7.73 -0.05 2.04
CA TRP A 12 -8.81 0.12 3.00
C TRP A 12 -8.28 0.91 4.19
N VAL A 13 -9.06 1.88 4.62
CA VAL A 13 -8.71 2.76 5.73
C VAL A 13 -9.86 2.82 6.73
N THR A 14 -9.54 2.94 8.01
CA THR A 14 -10.51 3.33 9.04
C THR A 14 -10.52 4.85 9.14
N ARG A 15 -11.71 5.44 9.32
CA ARG A 15 -11.88 6.86 9.61
C ARG A 15 -12.60 7.00 10.95
N PRO A 16 -11.94 7.57 11.97
CA PRO A 16 -12.64 7.94 13.20
C PRO A 16 -13.74 8.97 12.91
N GLU A 17 -14.78 9.00 13.75
CA GLU A 17 -15.99 9.81 13.52
C GLU A 17 -15.75 11.33 13.65
N GLY A 18 -14.53 11.76 13.99
CA GLY A 18 -14.11 13.16 14.00
C GLY A 18 -13.64 13.63 12.61
N LYS A 19 -14.23 14.72 12.10
CA LYS A 19 -13.92 15.29 10.76
C LYS A 19 -12.44 15.67 10.53
N ASN A 20 -11.61 15.71 11.57
CA ASN A 20 -10.23 16.21 11.51
C ASN A 20 -9.17 15.15 11.84
N GLU A 21 -9.55 13.91 12.10
CA GLU A 21 -8.57 12.86 12.38
C GLU A 21 -8.13 12.15 11.08
N PRO A 22 -6.82 11.85 10.93
CA PRO A 22 -6.31 11.21 9.73
C PRO A 22 -6.84 9.78 9.60
N ALA A 23 -7.07 9.35 8.36
CA ALA A 23 -7.43 7.97 8.08
C ALA A 23 -6.26 7.02 8.41
N THR A 24 -6.55 5.89 9.03
CA THR A 24 -5.55 4.88 9.41
C THR A 24 -5.63 3.70 8.44
N PRO A 25 -4.50 3.23 7.86
CA PRO A 25 -4.52 2.09 6.95
C PRO A 25 -4.86 0.80 7.69
N TRP A 26 -5.66 -0.06 7.06
CA TRP A 26 -6.04 -1.36 7.61
C TRP A 26 -5.53 -2.52 6.74
N HIS A 27 -5.79 -2.44 5.44
CA HIS A 27 -5.43 -3.48 4.49
C HIS A 27 -5.00 -2.84 3.17
N TYR A 28 -4.00 -3.42 2.52
CA TYR A 28 -3.59 -3.04 1.17
C TYR A 28 -3.45 -4.27 0.29
N GLU A 29 -4.03 -4.16 -0.91
CA GLU A 29 -3.96 -5.18 -1.95
C GLU A 29 -3.37 -4.58 -3.23
N MET A 30 -2.45 -5.33 -3.82
CA MET A 30 -1.87 -5.05 -5.13
C MET A 30 -1.97 -6.28 -6.02
N MET A 31 -2.62 -6.13 -7.17
CA MET A 31 -2.65 -7.12 -8.23
C MET A 31 -1.95 -6.53 -9.45
N GLY A 32 -0.78 -7.06 -9.79
CA GLY A 32 0.10 -6.45 -10.80
C GLY A 32 0.68 -7.47 -11.77
N TYR A 33 0.91 -7.03 -13.00
CA TYR A 33 1.64 -7.83 -13.98
C TYR A 33 3.15 -7.62 -13.82
N ASN A 34 3.85 -8.67 -13.44
CA ASN A 34 5.29 -8.72 -13.39
C ASN A 34 5.82 -9.17 -14.75
N THR A 35 6.78 -8.44 -15.34
CA THR A 35 7.38 -8.80 -16.65
C THR A 35 8.69 -9.57 -16.54
N LEU A 36 9.22 -9.78 -15.33
CA LEU A 36 10.47 -10.51 -15.12
C LEU A 36 10.24 -12.03 -15.28
N LEU A 37 11.19 -12.73 -15.95
CA LEU A 37 11.32 -14.20 -16.01
C LEU A 37 10.02 -15.00 -16.24
N GLY A 38 9.24 -14.68 -17.29
CA GLY A 38 8.10 -15.52 -17.70
C GLY A 38 6.73 -14.87 -17.58
N SER A 39 6.69 -13.63 -17.08
CA SER A 39 5.50 -12.77 -17.07
C SER A 39 4.30 -13.34 -16.31
N HIS A 40 4.25 -13.10 -15.00
CA HIS A 40 3.21 -13.58 -14.10
C HIS A 40 2.34 -12.42 -13.57
N TYR A 41 1.11 -12.74 -13.17
CA TYR A 41 0.35 -11.85 -12.30
C TYR A 41 0.63 -12.22 -10.86
N ASP A 42 1.10 -11.25 -10.09
CA ASP A 42 1.37 -11.41 -8.67
C ASP A 42 0.30 -10.66 -7.88
N LYS A 43 -0.13 -11.25 -6.76
CA LYS A 43 -1.00 -10.62 -5.77
C LYS A 43 -0.22 -10.45 -4.46
N TYR A 44 -0.14 -9.20 -4.00
CA TYR A 44 0.50 -8.85 -2.74
C TYR A 44 -0.56 -8.31 -1.77
N LEU A 45 -0.48 -8.78 -0.53
CA LEU A 45 -1.37 -8.42 0.56
C LEU A 45 -0.53 -7.87 1.72
N VAL A 46 -0.96 -6.74 2.27
CA VAL A 46 -0.36 -6.14 3.48
C VAL A 46 -1.47 -5.85 4.48
N ASP A 47 -1.37 -6.48 5.64
CA ASP A 47 -2.26 -6.24 6.79
C ASP A 47 -1.53 -5.39 7.82
N TYR A 48 -2.11 -4.24 8.14
CA TYR A 48 -1.57 -3.33 9.13
C TYR A 48 -2.06 -3.76 10.52
N LYS A 49 -1.13 -4.22 11.35
CA LYS A 49 -1.42 -4.56 12.76
C LYS A 49 -1.39 -3.33 13.66
N GLU A 50 -0.39 -2.47 13.46
CA GLU A 50 -0.18 -1.24 14.19
C GLU A 50 0.25 -0.14 13.20
N PHE A 51 -0.15 1.10 13.46
CA PHE A 51 0.19 2.24 12.63
C PHE A 51 0.47 3.48 13.47
N SER A 52 1.52 4.20 13.11
CA SER A 52 1.85 5.52 13.64
C SER A 52 2.28 6.42 12.50
N SER A 53 1.75 7.63 12.45
CA SER A 53 2.20 8.68 11.53
C SER A 53 3.44 9.43 12.04
N HIS A 54 3.89 9.13 13.26
CA HIS A 54 5.09 9.73 13.83
C HIS A 54 6.34 9.07 13.23
N VAL A 55 7.25 9.89 12.69
CA VAL A 55 8.53 9.45 12.14
C VAL A 55 9.62 10.25 12.86
N ASP A 56 10.63 9.56 13.40
CA ASP A 56 11.80 10.24 14.00
C ASP A 56 12.57 10.98 12.89
N PRO A 57 12.75 12.31 12.99
CA PRO A 57 13.51 13.09 12.01
C PRO A 57 14.95 12.61 11.81
N LYS A 58 15.54 11.94 12.80
CA LYS A 58 16.90 11.38 12.72
C LYS A 58 16.94 9.99 12.10
N ALA A 59 15.80 9.35 11.84
CA ALA A 59 15.76 8.01 11.23
C ALA A 59 16.47 7.94 9.87
N PHE A 60 16.63 9.09 9.20
CA PHE A 60 17.29 9.20 7.90
C PHE A 60 18.55 10.07 7.92
N SER A 61 19.08 10.44 9.10
CA SER A 61 20.34 11.18 9.14
C SER A 61 21.50 10.24 8.78
N THR A 62 22.27 10.60 7.76
CA THR A 62 23.54 9.94 7.44
C THR A 62 24.51 10.14 8.60
N ALA A 63 25.23 9.08 8.95
CA ALA A 63 26.27 9.08 9.98
C ALA A 63 27.40 10.09 9.67
#